data_AF-A0A940PGA0-F1
#
_entry.id   AF-A0A940PGA0-F1
#
_cell.length_a   1.000
_cell.length_b   1.000
_cell.length_c   1.000
_cell.angle_alpha   90.00
_cell.angle_beta   90.00
_cell.angle_gamma   90.00
#
_symmetry.space_group_name_H-M   'P 1'
#
loop_
_entity.id
_entity.type
_entity.pdbx_description
1 polymer ?
#
loop_
_entity_poly.entity_id
_entity_poly.type
_entity_poly.pdbx_seq_one_letter_code
_entity_poly.pdbx_strand_id
1 'polypeptide(L)'
;MAFTYYEHQEAIAKKLIALMRQRGCSRLSLSILSGILRPAIDQLLNGGNSNVIRYNSQILQINQAFDLPADYFLKNECSSALHVLTLRTPEAQDLLDGLDNILDIYSMYLVGSSDYYQDDEK
;
A
#
# COMPACT_ATOMS: atom_id res chain seq x y z
N MET A 1 -14.98 -24.35 4.40
CA MET A 1 -15.80 -23.14 4.19
C MET A 1 -15.19 -22.36 3.04
N ALA A 2 -15.99 -22.00 2.03
CA ALA A 2 -15.49 -21.27 0.87
C ALA A 2 -15.25 -19.81 1.28
N PHE A 3 -13.99 -19.39 1.35
CA PHE A 3 -13.64 -17.98 1.52
C PHE A 3 -14.17 -17.20 0.32
N THR A 4 -14.99 -16.19 0.58
CA THR A 4 -15.45 -15.30 -0.48
C THR A 4 -14.26 -14.46 -0.99
N TYR A 5 -14.29 -14.09 -2.27
CA TYR A 5 -13.25 -13.24 -2.87
C TYR A 5 -13.02 -11.95 -2.07
N TYR A 6 -14.09 -11.39 -1.50
CA TYR A 6 -14.05 -10.18 -0.68
C TYR A 6 -13.31 -10.40 0.65
N GLU A 7 -13.59 -11.50 1.36
CA GLU A 7 -12.86 -11.86 2.59
C GLU A 7 -11.37 -12.09 2.32
N HIS A 8 -11.04 -12.65 1.14
CA HIS A 8 -9.65 -12.81 0.73
C HIS A 8 -8.97 -11.45 0.48
N GLN A 9 -9.66 -10.51 -0.16
CA GLN A 9 -9.12 -9.17 -0.38
C GLN A 9 -8.90 -8.42 0.95
N GLU A 10 -9.84 -8.55 1.88
CA GLU A 10 -9.72 -7.97 3.23
C GLU A 10 -8.53 -8.58 4.01
N ALA A 11 -8.33 -9.89 3.93
CA ALA A 11 -7.19 -10.56 4.56
C ALA A 11 -5.85 -10.09 3.99
N ILE A 12 -5.74 -9.96 2.66
CA ILE A 12 -4.54 -9.40 2.03
C ILE A 12 -4.34 -7.94 2.44
N ALA A 13 -5.39 -7.12 2.47
CA ALA A 13 -5.30 -5.72 2.86
C ALA A 13 -4.70 -5.57 4.27
N LYS A 14 -5.18 -6.38 5.23
CA LYS A 14 -4.63 -6.44 6.60
C LYS A 14 -3.16 -6.85 6.62
N LYS A 15 -2.78 -7.87 5.84
CA LYS A 15 -1.37 -8.28 5.71
C LYS A 15 -0.50 -7.18 5.10
N LEU A 16 -1.01 -6.46 4.11
CA LEU A 16 -0.30 -5.36 3.46
C LEU A 16 -0.07 -4.20 4.43
N ILE A 17 -1.08 -3.81 5.20
CA ILE A 17 -0.96 -2.82 6.28
C ILE A 17 0.09 -3.26 7.31
N ALA A 18 0.07 -4.54 7.69
CA ALA A 18 1.05 -5.08 8.63
C ALA A 18 2.48 -5.01 8.07
N LEU A 19 2.69 -5.35 6.80
CA LEU A 19 3.98 -5.22 6.12
C LEU A 19 4.44 -3.75 6.09
N MET A 20 3.57 -2.82 5.71
CA MET A 20 3.87 -1.40 5.69
C MET A 20 4.32 -0.90 7.07
N ARG A 21 3.64 -1.34 8.14
CA ARG A 21 4.03 -1.02 9.52
C ARG A 21 5.39 -1.60 9.90
N GLN A 22 5.65 -2.85 9.54
CA GLN A 22 6.93 -3.51 9.83
C GLN A 22 8.10 -2.81 9.12
N ARG A 23 7.90 -2.35 7.88
CA ARG A 23 8.92 -1.69 7.07
C ARG A 23 8.99 -0.17 7.29
N GLY A 24 8.05 0.41 8.02
CA GLY A 24 7.95 1.86 8.22
C GLY A 24 7.60 2.62 6.93
N CYS A 25 6.85 1.99 6.02
CA CYS A 25 6.49 2.57 4.74
C CYS A 25 5.15 3.29 4.83
N SER A 26 5.13 4.52 4.32
CA SER A 26 3.90 5.30 4.07
C SER A 26 3.25 4.86 2.74
N ARG A 27 2.00 5.27 2.47
CA ARG A 27 1.36 4.94 1.17
C ARG A 27 2.11 5.53 -0.02
N LEU A 28 2.68 6.73 0.18
CA LEU A 28 3.54 7.39 -0.80
C LEU A 28 4.81 6.57 -1.04
N SER A 29 5.46 6.13 0.03
CA SER A 29 6.69 5.32 -0.06
C SER A 29 6.42 4.01 -0.78
N LEU A 30 5.29 3.36 -0.47
CA LEU A 30 4.85 2.16 -1.15
C LEU A 30 4.61 2.40 -2.65
N SER A 31 4.00 3.53 -3.01
CA SER A 31 3.77 3.94 -4.40
C SER A 31 5.07 4.06 -5.19
N ILE A 32 6.08 4.68 -4.58
CA ILE A 32 7.39 4.88 -5.19
C ILE A 32 8.13 3.54 -5.32
N LEU A 33 8.13 2.73 -4.26
CA LEU A 33 8.86 1.46 -4.20
C LEU A 33 8.29 0.42 -5.17
N SER A 34 6.97 0.32 -5.26
CA SER A 34 6.32 -0.69 -6.11
C SER A 34 5.96 -0.17 -7.51
N GLY A 35 6.13 1.12 -7.79
CA GLY A 35 5.69 1.74 -9.05
C GLY A 35 4.17 1.75 -9.25
N ILE A 36 3.39 1.49 -8.19
CA ILE A 36 1.93 1.46 -8.25
C ILE A 36 1.40 2.84 -7.89
N LEU A 37 0.47 3.37 -8.69
CA LEU A 37 -0.18 4.65 -8.40
C LEU A 37 -0.87 4.63 -7.03
N ARG A 38 -0.75 5.72 -6.29
CA ARG A 38 -1.31 5.88 -4.94
C ARG A 38 -2.82 5.56 -4.84
N PRO A 39 -3.70 5.98 -5.78
CA PRO A 39 -5.10 5.58 -5.76
C PRO A 39 -5.34 4.07 -5.87
N ALA A 40 -4.45 3.36 -6.57
CA ALA A 40 -4.53 1.91 -6.67
C ALA A 40 -4.06 1.23 -5.38
N ILE A 41 -3.08 1.81 -4.68
CA ILE A 41 -2.70 1.37 -3.33
C ILE A 41 -3.86 1.56 -2.36
N ASP A 42 -4.55 2.71 -2.40
CA ASP A 42 -5.74 2.94 -1.56
C ASP A 42 -6.83 1.89 -1.83
N GLN A 43 -7.05 1.51 -3.10
CA GLN A 43 -7.98 0.44 -3.45
C GLN A 43 -7.55 -0.94 -2.90
N LEU A 44 -6.24 -1.23 -2.88
CA LEU A 44 -5.71 -2.47 -2.29
C LEU A 44 -5.89 -2.49 -0.78
N LEU A 45 -5.66 -1.37 -0.10
CA LEU A 45 -5.77 -1.25 1.36
C LEU A 45 -7.23 -1.24 1.83
N ASN A 46 -8.16 -0.75 1.01
CA ASN A 46 -9.59 -0.72 1.33
C ASN A 46 -10.34 -2.01 0.93
N GLY A 47 -9.64 -3.02 0.37
CA GLY A 47 -10.26 -4.29 -0.04
C GLY A 47 -11.22 -4.17 -1.23
N GLY A 48 -11.10 -3.11 -2.04
CA GLY A 48 -12.13 -2.67 -2.99
C GLY A 48 -11.79 -2.84 -4.47
N ASN A 49 -10.95 -3.80 -4.86
CA ASN A 49 -10.56 -3.94 -6.27
C ASN A 49 -11.50 -4.87 -7.04
N SER A 50 -12.29 -4.30 -7.95
CA SER A 50 -13.25 -5.04 -8.78
C SER A 50 -12.60 -5.86 -9.90
N ASN A 51 -11.34 -5.60 -10.24
CA ASN A 51 -10.63 -6.33 -11.29
C ASN A 51 -9.57 -7.27 -10.71
N VAL A 52 -9.90 -8.56 -10.70
CA VAL A 52 -9.05 -9.66 -10.16
C VAL A 52 -7.67 -9.71 -10.82
N ILE A 53 -7.59 -9.53 -12.14
CA ILE A 53 -6.33 -9.63 -12.88
C ILE A 53 -5.40 -8.48 -12.48
N ARG A 54 -5.95 -7.26 -12.42
CA ARG A 54 -5.22 -6.07 -12.01
C ARG A 54 -4.81 -6.13 -10.54
N TYR A 55 -5.70 -6.64 -9.69
CA TYR A 55 -5.42 -6.85 -8.28
C TYR A 55 -4.22 -7.81 -8.07
N ASN A 56 -4.25 -8.97 -8.72
CA ASN A 56 -3.19 -9.96 -8.58
C ASN A 56 -1.85 -9.47 -9.12
N SER A 57 -1.85 -8.74 -10.25
CA SER A 57 -0.61 -8.17 -10.79
C SER A 57 -0.01 -7.11 -9.87
N GLN A 58 -0.84 -6.29 -9.23
CA GLN A 58 -0.39 -5.30 -8.25
C GLN A 58 0.19 -5.96 -6.99
N ILE A 59 -0.44 -7.02 -6.49
CA ILE A 59 0.10 -7.78 -5.35
C ILE A 59 1.45 -8.43 -5.70
N LEU A 60 1.60 -8.96 -6.92
CA LEU A 60 2.88 -9.50 -7.38
C LEU A 60 3.96 -8.42 -7.49
N GLN A 61 3.62 -7.23 -7.99
CA GLN A 61 4.55 -6.09 -8.02
C GLN A 61 5.00 -5.68 -6.62
N ILE A 62 4.09 -5.67 -5.65
CA ILE A 62 4.44 -5.39 -4.24
C ILE A 62 5.37 -6.49 -3.72
N ASN A 63 5.08 -7.78 -3.98
CA ASN A 63 5.97 -8.86 -3.58
C ASN A 63 7.38 -8.66 -4.15
N GLN A 64 7.49 -8.34 -5.43
CA GLN A 64 8.78 -8.06 -6.08
C GLN A 64 9.50 -6.85 -5.46
N ALA A 65 8.78 -5.77 -5.17
CA ALA A 65 9.35 -4.56 -4.59
C ALA A 65 9.95 -4.77 -3.20
N PHE A 66 9.44 -5.74 -2.44
CA PHE A 66 9.93 -6.09 -1.10
C PHE A 66 10.77 -7.37 -1.06
N ASP A 67 11.12 -7.93 -2.22
CA ASP A 67 11.84 -9.20 -2.36
C ASP A 67 11.16 -10.35 -1.60
N LEU A 68 9.82 -10.38 -1.66
CA LEU A 68 8.97 -11.38 -1.04
C LEU A 68 8.64 -12.51 -2.03
N PRO A 69 8.41 -13.74 -1.54
CA PRO A 69 7.90 -14.83 -2.38
C PRO A 69 6.61 -14.45 -3.09
N ALA A 70 6.42 -14.93 -4.32
CA ALA A 70 5.25 -14.61 -5.14
C ALA A 70 3.92 -15.02 -4.47
N ASP A 71 3.97 -16.03 -3.61
CA ASP A 71 2.86 -16.57 -2.84
C ASP A 71 2.71 -15.95 -1.44
N TYR A 72 3.55 -14.98 -1.04
CA TYR A 72 3.59 -14.43 0.33
C TYR A 72 2.21 -13.97 0.86
N PHE A 73 1.51 -13.17 0.07
CA PHE A 73 0.16 -12.71 0.44
C PHE A 73 -0.94 -13.76 0.19
N LEU A 74 -0.70 -14.70 -0.73
CA LEU A 74 -1.63 -15.75 -1.15
C LEU A 74 -1.61 -16.98 -0.23
N LYS A 75 -0.51 -17.17 0.51
CA LYS A 75 -0.37 -18.29 1.43
C LYS A 75 -1.31 -18.05 2.61
N ASN A 76 -2.34 -18.86 2.69
CA ASN A 76 -3.29 -18.88 3.79
C ASN A 76 -2.60 -19.55 4.99
N GLU A 77 -1.58 -18.90 5.55
CA GLU A 77 -0.94 -19.42 6.74
C GLU A 77 -1.91 -19.23 7.92
N CYS A 78 -2.70 -20.26 8.18
CA CYS A 78 -3.05 -20.66 9.53
C CYS A 78 -1.73 -20.93 10.27
N SER A 79 -1.01 -19.90 10.68
CA SER A 79 0.13 -20.09 11.55
C SER A 79 0.43 -18.85 12.34
N SER A 80 0.71 -19.09 13.61
CA SER A 80 0.89 -18.20 14.74
C SER A 80 1.98 -17.12 14.59
N ALA A 81 2.45 -16.82 13.39
CA ALA A 81 3.50 -15.85 13.08
C ALA A 81 3.00 -14.39 13.11
N LEU A 82 1.68 -14.16 13.01
CA LEU A 82 1.11 -12.81 13.19
C LEU A 82 1.28 -12.27 14.62
N HIS A 83 1.66 -13.14 15.56
CA HIS A 83 1.85 -12.81 16.97
C HIS A 83 3.18 -12.09 17.28
N VAL A 84 4.07 -11.96 16.28
CA VAL A 84 5.31 -11.16 16.38
C VAL A 84 5.20 -9.91 15.49
N LEU A 85 4.00 -9.37 15.35
CA LEU A 85 3.86 -7.97 14.97
C LEU A 85 4.14 -7.17 16.22
N THR A 86 5.38 -6.70 16.36
CA THR A 86 5.75 -5.68 17.34
C THR A 86 4.77 -4.53 17.17
N LEU A 87 3.77 -4.49 18.05
CA LEU A 87 2.80 -3.43 18.14
C LEU A 87 3.62 -2.15 18.31
N ARG A 88 3.68 -1.32 17.27
CA ARG A 88 4.08 0.07 17.46
C ARG A 88 3.18 0.63 18.56
N THR A 89 3.73 1.46 19.44
CA THR A 89 2.91 2.19 20.40
C THR A 89 1.85 2.98 19.61
N PRO A 90 0.62 3.13 20.14
CA PRO A 90 -0.43 3.88 19.47
C PRO A 90 0.03 5.28 19.04
N GLU A 91 0.89 5.91 19.84
CA GLU A 91 1.54 7.20 19.54
C GLU A 91 2.38 7.18 18.26
N ALA A 92 3.16 6.12 18.02
CA ALA A 92 3.98 6.00 16.81
C ALA A 92 3.13 5.70 15.57
N GLN A 93 1.94 5.11 15.74
CA GLN A 93 0.97 4.93 14.67
C GLN A 93 0.30 6.26 14.32
N ASP A 94 -0.17 7.01 15.32
CA ASP A 94 -0.77 8.33 15.13
C ASP A 94 0.20 9.31 14.44
N LEU A 95 1.49 9.25 14.80
CA LEU A 95 2.51 10.07 14.16
C LEU A 95 2.72 9.69 12.68
N LEU A 96 2.69 8.39 12.37
CA LEU A 96 2.84 7.90 10.99
C LEU A 96 1.62 8.29 10.15
N ASP A 97 0.42 8.15 10.71
CA ASP A 97 -0.83 8.53 10.05
C ASP A 97 -0.92 10.04 9.83
N GLY A 98 -0.45 10.83 10.81
CA GLY A 98 -0.28 12.28 10.67
C GLY A 98 0.70 12.65 9.55
N LEU A 99 1.84 11.95 9.44
CA LEU A 99 2.78 12.14 8.35
C LEU A 99 2.17 11.78 6.98
N ASP A 100 1.44 10.66 6.89
CA ASP A 100 0.78 10.24 5.66
C ASP A 100 -0.25 11.30 5.20
N ASN A 101 -1.02 11.88 6.14
CA ASN A 101 -1.95 12.98 5.85
C ASN A 101 -1.24 14.25 5.33
N ILE A 102 -0.07 14.59 5.86
CA ILE A 102 0.71 15.74 5.38
C ILE A 102 1.25 15.46 3.97
N LEU A 103 1.75 14.25 3.72
CA LEU A 103 2.23 13.85 2.39
C LEU A 103 1.09 13.80 1.36
N ASP A 104 -0.11 13.42 1.78
CA ASP A 104 -1.34 13.52 1.01
C ASP A 104 -1.56 14.94 0.49
N ILE A 105 -1.58 15.90 1.41
CA ILE A 105 -1.77 17.31 1.10
C ILE A 105 -0.65 17.83 0.19
N TYR A 106 0.61 17.51 0.51
CA TYR A 106 1.77 17.91 -0.30
C TYR A 106 1.68 17.39 -1.74
N SER A 107 1.21 16.16 -1.94
CA SER A 107 1.06 15.58 -3.28
C SER A 107 0.08 16.36 -4.17
N MET A 108 -0.93 17.02 -3.58
CA MET A 108 -1.86 17.87 -4.34
C MET A 108 -1.16 19.12 -4.92
N TYR A 109 -0.16 19.66 -4.22
CA TYR A 109 0.60 20.83 -4.68
C TYR A 109 1.62 20.49 -5.78
N LEU A 110 2.18 19.28 -5.75
CA LEU A 110 3.08 18.82 -6.82
C LEU A 110 2.35 18.68 -8.17
N VAL A 111 1.10 18.20 -8.17
CA VAL A 111 0.30 18.08 -9.39
C VAL A 111 -0.10 19.45 -9.96
N GLY A 112 -0.27 20.47 -9.11
CA GLY A 112 -0.64 21.83 -9.53
C GLY A 112 0.51 22.69 -10.09
N SER A 113 1.75 22.20 -10.12
CA SER A 113 2.94 22.99 -10.50
C SER A 113 3.45 22.73 -11.92
N SER A 114 2.78 21.89 -12.72
CA SER A 114 3.26 21.48 -14.05
C SER A 114 2.72 22.31 -15.23
N ASP A 115 1.94 23.37 -15.00
CA ASP A 115 1.37 24.22 -16.07
C ASP A 115 2.07 25.59 -16.21
N TYR A 116 3.21 25.82 -15.55
CA TYR A 116 3.90 27.12 -15.54
C TYR A 116 5.36 27.04 -16.02
N TYR A 117 5.59 26.43 -17.18
CA TYR A 117 6.74 26.77 -18.02
C TYR A 117 6.32 26.63 -19.48
N GLN A 118 5.68 27.67 -20.00
CA GLN A 118 5.58 27.88 -21.43
C GLN A 118 6.65 28.91 -21.76
N ASP A 119 7.67 28.44 -22.48
CA ASP A 119 8.84 29.16 -22.94
C ASP A 119 8.53 30.57 -23.45
N ASP A 120 9.01 31.57 -22.70
CA ASP A 120 9.46 32.83 -23.29
C ASP A 120 10.80 32.54 -23.99
N GLU A 121 10.74 32.02 -25.22
CA GLU A 121 11.87 32.07 -26.15
C GLU A 121 11.59 33.07 -27.28
N LYS A 122 12.66 33.78 -27.62
CA LYS A 122 12.73 35.15 -28.12
C LYS A 122 12.71 35.25 -29.64
#